data_AF-A0A9P9YW40-F1
#
_entry.id   AF-A0A9P9YW40-F1
#
_cell.length_a   1.000
_cell.length_b   1.000
_cell.length_c   1.000
_cell.angle_alpha   90.00
_cell.angle_beta   90.00
_cell.angle_gamma   90.00
#
_symmetry.space_group_name_H-M   'P 1'
#
loop_
_entity.id
_entity.type
_entity.pdbx_description
1 polymer ?
#
loop_
_entity_poly.entity_id
_entity_poly.type
_entity_poly.pdbx_seq_one_letter_code
_entity_poly.pdbx_strand_id
1 'polypeptide(L)'
;MQRTLLDFYTDQTEVTEDILRQAATTEYRVENSDYCQHGERVVQQYRDKFGGLVELERLWREHFLHAMQPRFLPELWNVNHNADRLEVRASEGRVDEADLLVAGLDAKVKVI
;
A
#
# COMPACT_ATOMS: atom_id res chain seq x y z
N MET A 1 -11.72 -33.40 -16.01
CA MET A 1 -10.90 -33.80 -14.84
C MET A 1 -9.83 -34.80 -15.22
N GLN A 2 -10.16 -35.98 -15.79
CA GLN A 2 -9.18 -36.98 -16.23
C GLN A 2 -8.11 -36.44 -17.20
N ARG A 3 -8.51 -35.69 -18.23
CA ARG A 3 -7.57 -35.07 -19.19
C ARG A 3 -6.55 -34.16 -18.52
N THR A 4 -6.99 -33.32 -17.59
CA THR A 4 -6.12 -32.40 -16.83
C THR A 4 -5.06 -33.14 -16.01
N LEU A 5 -5.39 -34.31 -15.46
CA LEU A 5 -4.41 -35.14 -14.74
C LEU A 5 -3.37 -35.71 -15.70
N LEU A 6 -3.78 -36.26 -16.85
CA LEU A 6 -2.84 -36.82 -17.82
C LEU A 6 -1.99 -35.75 -18.52
N ASP A 7 -2.51 -34.53 -18.68
CA ASP A 7 -1.75 -33.40 -19.21
C ASP A 7 -0.67 -32.90 -18.22
N PHE A 8 -0.91 -33.03 -16.90
CA PHE A 8 0.05 -32.63 -15.85
C PHE A 8 1.05 -33.75 -15.51
N TYR A 9 0.59 -35.00 -15.46
CA TYR A 9 1.41 -36.19 -15.24
C TYR A 9 1.72 -36.85 -16.59
N THR A 10 2.54 -36.19 -17.41
CA THR A 10 2.82 -36.57 -18.81
C THR A 10 3.42 -37.97 -18.99
N ASP A 11 3.97 -38.55 -17.94
CA ASP A 11 4.59 -39.88 -17.95
C ASP A 11 3.56 -41.01 -17.75
N GLN A 12 2.28 -40.66 -17.55
CA GLN A 12 1.20 -41.59 -17.24
C GLN A 12 0.18 -41.60 -18.38
N THR A 13 -0.23 -42.80 -18.82
CA THR A 13 -1.21 -42.97 -19.91
C THR A 13 -2.64 -43.14 -19.41
N GLU A 14 -2.82 -43.47 -18.13
CA GLU A 14 -4.12 -43.71 -17.50
C GLU A 14 -4.15 -43.13 -16.08
N VAL A 15 -5.36 -42.81 -15.60
CA VAL A 15 -5.53 -42.29 -14.24
C VAL A 15 -5.57 -43.45 -13.25
N THR A 16 -4.51 -43.58 -12.47
CA THR A 16 -4.39 -44.57 -11.39
C THR A 16 -4.71 -43.96 -10.03
N GLU A 17 -4.95 -44.82 -9.03
CA GLU A 17 -5.23 -44.39 -7.66
C GLU A 17 -4.04 -43.64 -7.03
N ASP A 18 -2.82 -44.00 -7.42
CA ASP A 18 -1.60 -43.32 -6.98
C ASP A 18 -1.51 -41.88 -7.51
N ILE A 19 -1.86 -41.65 -8.79
CA ILE A 19 -1.93 -40.31 -9.38
C ILE A 19 -2.98 -39.46 -8.67
N LEU A 20 -4.13 -40.06 -8.31
CA LEU A 20 -5.18 -39.36 -7.58
C LEU A 20 -4.71 -38.97 -6.17
N ARG A 21 -4.00 -39.87 -5.47
CA ARG A 21 -3.44 -39.59 -4.14
C ARG A 21 -2.38 -38.49 -4.21
N GLN A 22 -1.49 -38.53 -5.21
CA GLN A 22 -0.45 -37.53 -5.41
C GLN A 22 -1.03 -36.16 -5.79
N ALA A 23 -2.02 -36.12 -6.69
CA ALA A 23 -2.72 -34.90 -7.04
C ALA A 23 -3.44 -34.28 -5.85
N ALA A 24 -4.03 -35.11 -4.97
CA ALA A 24 -4.72 -34.64 -3.77
C ALA A 24 -3.78 -34.04 -2.72
N THR A 25 -2.52 -34.48 -2.68
CA THR A 25 -1.50 -33.97 -1.74
C THR A 25 -0.60 -32.90 -2.33
N THR A 26 -0.82 -32.51 -3.60
CA THR A 26 -0.01 -31.50 -4.28
C THR A 26 -0.22 -30.12 -3.65
N GLU A 27 0.88 -29.47 -3.29
CA GLU A 27 0.85 -28.12 -2.74
C GLU A 27 0.56 -27.10 -3.85
N TYR A 28 -0.63 -26.50 -3.79
CA TYR A 28 -1.13 -25.57 -4.82
C TYR A 28 -0.94 -24.10 -4.44
N ARG A 29 -0.47 -23.84 -3.21
CA ARG A 29 -0.20 -22.50 -2.70
C ARG A 29 1.28 -22.23 -2.82
N VAL A 30 1.64 -21.33 -3.72
CA VAL A 30 3.00 -20.83 -3.86
C VAL A 30 3.01 -19.41 -3.30
N GLU A 31 3.93 -19.14 -2.37
CA GLU A 31 4.15 -17.78 -1.91
C GLU A 31 4.75 -16.96 -3.05
N ASN A 32 4.15 -15.80 -3.32
CA ASN A 32 4.74 -14.84 -4.23
C ASN A 32 5.69 -13.94 -3.44
N SER A 33 6.98 -14.28 -3.45
CA SER A 33 8.03 -13.48 -2.79
C SER A 33 8.14 -12.05 -3.34
N ASP A 34 7.69 -11.84 -4.58
CA ASP A 34 7.72 -10.54 -5.25
C ASP A 34 6.44 -9.73 -5.00
N TYR A 35 5.49 -10.27 -4.21
CA TYR A 35 4.28 -9.55 -3.88
C TYR A 35 4.60 -8.32 -3.02
N CYS A 36 4.20 -7.17 -3.52
CA CYS A 36 4.21 -5.92 -2.77
C CYS A 36 2.79 -5.34 -2.77
N GLN A 37 2.35 -4.86 -1.62
CA GLN A 37 1.02 -4.26 -1.51
C GLN A 37 0.97 -2.97 -2.34
N HIS A 38 -0.15 -2.73 -3.05
CA HIS A 38 -0.31 -1.51 -3.84
C HIS A 38 -0.12 -0.24 -3.01
N GLY A 39 -0.64 -0.22 -1.78
CA GLY A 39 -0.46 0.90 -0.86
C GLY A 39 1.01 1.14 -0.53
N GLU A 40 1.77 0.08 -0.29
CA GLU A 40 3.21 0.17 -0.01
C GLU A 40 3.97 0.80 -1.19
N ARG A 41 3.66 0.40 -2.43
CA ARG A 41 4.25 1.00 -3.63
C ARG A 41 3.97 2.50 -3.74
N VAL A 42 2.75 2.92 -3.38
CA VAL A 42 2.38 4.35 -3.37
C VAL A 42 3.18 5.09 -2.31
N VAL A 43 3.27 4.56 -1.09
CA VAL A 43 4.04 5.16 0.01
C VAL A 43 5.52 5.29 -0.38
N GLN A 44 6.14 4.22 -0.90
CA GLN A 44 7.53 4.22 -1.37
C GLN A 44 7.75 5.30 -2.44
N GLN A 45 6.88 5.37 -3.45
CA GLN A 45 7.00 6.35 -4.52
C GLN A 45 6.91 7.80 -3.99
N TYR A 46 5.98 8.10 -3.07
CA TYR A 46 5.85 9.44 -2.50
C TYR A 46 7.00 9.81 -1.56
N ARG A 47 7.49 8.85 -0.79
CA ARG A 47 8.67 9.03 0.06
C ARG A 47 9.93 9.29 -0.75
N ASP A 48 10.16 8.52 -1.81
CA ASP A 48 11.46 8.48 -2.50
C ASP A 48 11.57 9.54 -3.62
N LYS A 49 10.45 9.95 -4.22
CA LYS A 49 10.44 10.81 -5.42
C LYS A 49 9.64 12.09 -5.28
N PHE A 50 8.87 12.23 -4.22
CA PHE A 50 7.99 13.37 -3.98
C PHE A 50 8.20 13.89 -2.55
N GLY A 51 7.39 14.84 -2.11
CA GLY A 51 7.40 15.44 -0.77
C GLY A 51 6.74 14.59 0.31
N GLY A 52 6.79 13.25 0.18
CA GLY A 52 6.21 12.32 1.15
C GLY A 52 4.68 12.28 1.16
N LEU A 53 4.11 11.63 2.19
CA LEU A 53 2.66 11.45 2.30
C LEU A 53 1.90 12.76 2.52
N VAL A 54 2.55 13.80 3.05
CA VAL A 54 1.94 15.14 3.16
C VAL A 54 1.58 15.69 1.78
N GLU A 55 2.44 15.50 0.78
CA GLU A 55 2.14 15.93 -0.59
C GLU A 55 0.96 15.16 -1.18
N LEU A 56 0.94 13.82 -1.02
CA LEU A 56 -0.17 12.99 -1.48
C LEU A 56 -1.50 13.45 -0.89
N GLU A 57 -1.53 13.70 0.42
CA GLU A 57 -2.73 14.16 1.11
C GLU A 57 -3.21 15.51 0.57
N ARG A 58 -2.28 16.46 0.39
CA ARG A 58 -2.57 17.79 -0.17
C ARG A 58 -3.19 17.68 -1.56
N LEU A 59 -2.56 16.93 -2.46
CA LEU A 59 -3.05 16.71 -3.83
C LEU A 59 -4.45 16.07 -3.83
N TRP A 60 -4.69 15.09 -2.97
CA TRP A 60 -5.99 14.44 -2.87
C TRP A 60 -7.08 15.38 -2.37
N ARG A 61 -6.78 16.21 -1.35
CA ARG A 61 -7.72 17.21 -0.82
C ARG A 61 -8.01 18.33 -1.82
N GLU A 62 -7.01 18.78 -2.57
CA GLU A 62 -7.20 19.73 -3.67
C GLU A 62 -8.08 19.13 -4.78
N HIS A 63 -7.80 17.88 -5.16
CA HIS A 63 -8.62 17.17 -6.14
C HIS A 63 -10.06 17.00 -5.67
N PHE A 64 -10.28 16.63 -4.40
CA PHE A 64 -11.62 16.52 -3.83
C PHE A 64 -12.41 17.83 -3.97
N LEU A 65 -11.81 18.98 -3.66
CA LEU A 65 -12.47 20.27 -3.83
C LEU A 65 -12.77 20.57 -5.31
N HIS A 66 -11.79 20.39 -6.19
CA HIS A 66 -11.93 20.79 -7.59
C HIS A 66 -12.81 19.84 -8.41
N ALA A 67 -12.65 18.53 -8.25
CA ALA A 67 -13.33 17.52 -9.07
C ALA A 67 -14.69 17.14 -8.49
N MET A 68 -14.80 17.00 -7.17
CA MET A 68 -16.03 16.51 -6.54
C MET A 68 -17.01 17.63 -6.18
N GLN A 69 -16.53 18.88 -6.06
CA GLN A 69 -17.35 20.07 -5.77
C GLN A 69 -18.37 19.81 -4.64
N PRO A 70 -17.90 19.42 -3.44
CA PRO A 70 -18.77 18.99 -2.35
C PRO A 70 -19.74 20.10 -1.92
N ARG A 71 -21.02 19.75 -1.80
CA ARG A 71 -22.08 20.70 -1.40
C ARG A 71 -22.02 21.10 0.07
N PHE A 72 -21.52 20.23 0.93
CA PHE A 72 -21.44 20.45 2.37
C PHE A 72 -20.01 20.17 2.83
N LEU A 73 -19.32 21.23 3.23
CA LEU A 73 -17.95 21.20 3.71
C LEU A 73 -17.91 21.83 5.11
N PRO A 74 -17.10 21.30 6.04
CA PRO A 74 -16.85 21.99 7.31
C PRO A 74 -16.33 23.41 7.09
N GLU A 75 -16.76 24.36 7.92
CA GLU A 75 -16.43 25.80 7.78
C GLU A 75 -14.92 26.08 7.78
N LEU A 76 -14.16 25.34 8.57
CA LEU A 76 -12.71 25.47 8.71
C LEU A 76 -11.94 24.43 7.88
N TRP A 77 -12.54 23.93 6.79
CA TRP A 77 -11.84 22.99 5.92
C TRP A 77 -10.59 23.64 5.30
N ASN A 78 -9.44 23.09 5.64
CA ASN A 78 -8.14 23.51 5.13
C ASN A 78 -7.43 22.29 4.53
N VAL A 79 -6.97 22.43 3.29
CA VAL A 79 -6.19 21.42 2.57
C VAL A 79 -4.98 20.97 3.41
N ASN A 80 -4.29 21.89 4.07
CA ASN A 80 -3.06 21.64 4.81
C ASN A 80 -3.28 21.26 6.28
N HIS A 81 -4.53 21.20 6.78
CA HIS A 81 -4.82 21.02 8.22
C HIS A 81 -4.07 19.84 8.87
N ASN A 82 -3.93 18.71 8.17
CA ASN A 82 -3.23 17.55 8.73
C ASN A 82 -1.72 17.73 8.76
N ALA A 83 -1.14 18.39 7.75
CA ALA A 83 0.27 18.73 7.69
C ALA A 83 0.63 19.68 8.85
N ASP A 84 -0.13 20.76 9.00
CA ASP A 84 0.06 21.74 10.08
C ASP A 84 -0.04 21.05 11.46
N ARG A 85 -1.03 20.16 11.64
CA ARG A 85 -1.19 19.40 12.87
C ARG A 85 -0.04 18.42 13.11
N LEU A 86 0.52 17.85 12.05
CA LEU A 86 1.65 16.92 12.14
C LEU A 86 2.92 17.66 12.59
N GLU A 87 3.18 18.86 12.06
CA GLU A 87 4.29 19.71 12.49
C GLU A 87 4.21 20.08 13.98
N VAL A 88 3.01 20.45 14.48
CA VAL A 88 2.81 20.73 15.90
C VAL A 88 3.13 19.49 16.74
N ARG A 89 2.58 18.32 16.37
CA ARG A 89 2.86 17.07 17.09
C ARG A 89 4.34 16.67 17.04
N ALA A 90 5.02 16.93 15.93
CA ALA A 90 6.45 16.69 15.77
C ALA A 90 7.25 17.59 16.73
N SER A 91 6.90 18.88 16.81
CA SER A 91 7.52 19.84 17.73
C SER A 91 7.32 19.48 19.21
N GLU A 92 6.21 18.82 19.54
CA GLU A 92 5.91 18.29 20.87
C GLU A 92 6.61 16.94 21.16
N GLY A 93 7.38 16.39 20.20
CA GLY A 93 8.04 15.08 20.34
C GLY A 93 7.07 13.89 20.36
N ARG A 94 5.88 14.04 19.77
CA ARG A 94 4.80 13.03 19.79
C ARG A 94 4.70 12.21 18.50
N VAL A 95 5.75 12.24 17.70
CA VAL A 95 5.85 11.59 16.39
C VAL A 95 7.26 11.05 16.25
N ASP A 96 7.38 9.79 15.84
CA ASP A 96 8.66 9.14 15.68
C ASP A 96 9.38 9.65 14.42
N GLU A 97 10.71 9.63 14.43
CA GLU A 97 11.53 10.09 13.30
C GLU A 97 11.23 9.32 12.00
N ALA A 98 10.96 8.02 12.12
CA ALA A 98 10.58 7.18 10.99
C ALA A 98 9.28 7.67 10.32
N ASP A 99 8.29 8.10 11.12
CA ASP A 99 7.02 8.60 10.62
C ASP A 99 7.18 9.98 9.96
N LEU A 100 8.01 10.85 10.54
CA LEU A 100 8.32 12.16 9.94
C LEU A 100 8.97 12.00 8.56
N LEU A 101 9.91 11.06 8.44
CA LEU A 101 10.58 10.80 7.18
C LEU A 101 9.64 10.22 6.12
N VAL A 102 8.69 9.36 6.50
CA VAL A 102 7.64 8.87 5.59
C VAL A 102 6.68 9.99 5.19
N ALA A 103 6.38 10.91 6.12
CA ALA A 103 5.52 12.06 5.86
C ALA A 103 6.17 13.08 4.91
N GLY A 104 7.49 13.07 4.74
CA GLY A 104 8.24 14.04 3.95
C GLY A 104 8.62 15.29 4.75
N LEU A 105 8.66 15.20 6.07
CA LEU A 105 9.05 16.28 6.98
C LEU A 105 10.49 16.08 7.47
N ASP A 106 11.29 17.14 7.49
CA ASP A 106 12.62 17.10 8.09
C ASP A 106 12.51 16.91 9.61
N ALA A 107 13.18 15.88 10.14
CA ALA A 107 13.24 15.61 11.58
C ALA A 107 13.89 16.75 12.39
N LYS A 108 14.58 17.68 11.72
CA LYS A 108 15.11 18.91 12.31
C LYS A 108 14.05 19.99 12.25
N VAL A 109 13.04 19.88 13.13
CA VAL A 109 12.17 21.01 13.46
C VAL A 109 13.07 22.21 13.76
N LYS A 110 12.97 23.28 12.96
CA LYS A 110 13.66 24.54 13.25
C LYS A 110 13.17 25.03 14.60
N VAL A 111 14.01 24.91 15.62
CA VAL A 111 13.87 25.70 16.84
C VAL A 111 13.98 27.16 16.40
N ILE A 112 12.85 27.88 16.44
CA ILE A 112 12.81 29.34 16.31
C ILE A 112 13.18 29.94 17.65
#